data_AF-A0A916WRI1-F1
#
_entry.id   AF-A0A916WRI1-F1
#
_cell.length_a   1.000
_cell.length_b   1.000
_cell.length_c   1.000
_cell.angle_alpha   90.00
_cell.angle_beta   90.00
_cell.angle_gamma   90.00
#
_symmetry.space_group_name_H-M   'P 1'
#
loop_
_entity.id
_entity.type
_entity.pdbx_description
1 polymer ?
#
loop_
_entity_poly.entity_id
_entity_poly.type
_entity_poly.pdbx_seq_one_letter_code
_entity_poly.pdbx_strand_id
1 'polypeptide(L)'
;MTSIRLHRSQWWLLIPAGWVLVGVVGQWLVFPMVLLTIFLGGGLSRCGGGSAKLDRRREHLQRRQEHLAAQQAHWQQRYAAPAPRVDLTKPAPVESLATLAASARIPADVRERAQRLDRECVSTLTYLREHGAPAAQVFEVEQIQTDFGPQALRSYLALAPGTADTTEVLDGKTGHQLIVEQLDLLLDEVAAHLHRAARFGSDALLANHRFLTDKFGPGGDSELTI
;
A
#
# COMPACT_ATOMS: atom_id res chain seq x y z
N MET A 1 -63.54 -48.26 0.45
CA MET A 1 -64.50 -47.21 0.07
C MET A 1 -64.05 -45.95 0.79
N THR A 2 -63.32 -45.00 0.18
CA THR A 2 -63.86 -43.85 -0.59
C THR A 2 -65.11 -43.27 0.12
N SER A 3 -65.20 -42.03 0.59
CA SER A 3 -64.64 -40.78 0.05
C SER A 3 -65.15 -39.52 0.83
N ILE A 4 -64.41 -38.40 0.74
CA ILE A 4 -64.88 -36.98 0.60
C ILE A 4 -65.45 -36.29 1.87
N ARG A 5 -64.82 -35.26 2.47
CA ARG A 5 -64.42 -33.87 2.08
C ARG A 5 -65.56 -32.85 2.33
N LEU A 6 -65.18 -31.68 2.90
CA LEU A 6 -65.83 -30.34 3.02
C LEU A 6 -66.11 -29.96 4.50
N HIS A 7 -65.89 -28.74 5.00
CA HIS A 7 -65.41 -27.46 4.45
C HIS A 7 -65.16 -26.45 5.61
N ARG A 8 -64.26 -25.48 5.36
CA ARG A 8 -64.07 -24.15 5.99
C ARG A 8 -65.42 -23.46 6.33
N SER A 9 -65.56 -22.46 7.20
CA SER A 9 -64.72 -21.50 7.93
C SER A 9 -65.65 -20.70 8.85
N GLN A 10 -65.06 -19.73 9.58
CA GLN A 10 -65.66 -18.49 10.11
C GLN A 10 -65.69 -18.51 11.64
N TRP A 11 -65.10 -17.47 12.25
CA TRP A 11 -65.42 -16.80 13.52
C TRP A 11 -64.25 -15.87 13.90
N TRP A 12 -63.85 -15.06 12.92
CA TRP A 12 -62.71 -14.14 12.91
C TRP A 12 -62.99 -12.79 13.59
N LEU A 13 -63.80 -12.70 14.66
CA LEU A 13 -64.24 -11.38 15.12
C LEU A 13 -64.42 -11.14 16.64
N LEU A 14 -63.85 -11.93 17.56
CA LEU A 14 -64.00 -11.63 19.01
C LEU A 14 -62.74 -11.77 19.88
N ILE A 15 -61.55 -11.47 19.36
CA ILE A 15 -60.38 -11.21 20.23
C ILE A 15 -59.58 -9.94 19.81
N PRO A 16 -60.23 -8.78 19.61
CA PRO A 16 -59.55 -7.51 19.85
C PRO A 16 -60.37 -6.67 20.84
N ALA A 17 -60.15 -6.86 22.14
CA ALA A 17 -60.74 -5.98 23.15
C ALA A 17 -59.98 -5.87 24.49
N GLY A 18 -59.07 -6.80 24.81
CA GLY A 18 -58.49 -6.87 26.17
C GLY A 18 -57.09 -6.28 26.38
N TRP A 19 -56.33 -5.97 25.34
CA TRP A 19 -54.88 -5.74 25.48
C TRP A 19 -54.42 -4.29 25.32
N VAL A 20 -55.34 -3.32 25.29
CA VAL A 20 -54.98 -1.88 25.13
C VAL A 20 -54.84 -1.14 26.47
N LEU A 21 -55.07 -1.75 27.62
CA LEU A 21 -55.00 -1.03 28.89
C LEU A 21 -54.46 -1.92 30.00
N VAL A 22 -53.14 -1.87 30.21
CA VAL A 22 -52.37 -2.11 31.46
C VAL A 22 -51.00 -2.68 31.09
N GLY A 23 -49.93 -1.98 31.51
CA GLY A 23 -48.68 -2.68 31.85
C GLY A 23 -47.41 -2.32 31.08
N VAL A 24 -47.29 -1.08 30.60
CA VAL A 24 -46.12 -0.46 29.93
C VAL A 24 -44.81 -0.41 30.76
N VAL A 25 -44.62 -1.18 31.84
CA VAL A 25 -43.40 -1.07 32.70
C VAL A 25 -42.73 -2.41 33.05
N GLY A 26 -43.29 -3.55 32.64
CA GLY A 26 -42.78 -4.89 33.04
C GLY A 26 -42.04 -5.70 31.96
N GLN A 27 -41.96 -5.21 30.72
CA GLN A 27 -41.56 -6.03 29.55
C GLN A 27 -40.07 -5.90 29.16
N TRP A 28 -39.28 -5.05 29.83
CA TRP A 28 -37.87 -4.80 29.48
C TRP A 28 -36.84 -5.70 30.18
N LEU A 29 -37.24 -6.47 31.21
CA LEU A 29 -36.32 -7.33 31.98
C LEU A 29 -36.37 -8.82 31.62
N VAL A 30 -37.40 -9.27 30.90
CA VAL A 30 -37.49 -10.68 30.45
C VAL A 30 -36.73 -10.91 29.13
N PHE A 31 -36.63 -9.88 28.28
CA PHE A 31 -35.93 -9.95 27.00
C PHE A 31 -34.40 -10.18 27.09
N PRO A 32 -33.63 -9.60 28.05
CA PRO A 32 -32.21 -9.90 28.14
C PRO A 32 -31.92 -11.32 28.65
N MET A 33 -32.82 -11.93 29.45
CA MET A 33 -32.55 -13.24 30.03
C MET A 33 -32.83 -14.40 29.05
N VAL A 34 -33.83 -14.29 28.17
CA VAL A 34 -34.06 -15.29 27.10
C VAL A 34 -32.95 -15.22 26.05
N LEU A 35 -32.46 -14.01 25.70
CA LEU A 35 -31.28 -13.85 24.86
C LEU A 35 -30.02 -14.46 25.51
N LEU A 36 -29.83 -14.31 26.82
CA LEU A 36 -28.73 -14.95 27.54
C LEU A 36 -28.82 -16.48 27.49
N THR A 37 -30.01 -17.08 27.56
CA THR A 37 -30.15 -18.55 27.46
C THR A 37 -29.96 -19.08 26.03
N ILE A 38 -30.31 -18.30 25.00
CA ILE A 38 -30.00 -18.67 23.61
C ILE A 38 -28.49 -18.52 23.34
N PHE A 39 -27.83 -17.55 23.96
CA PHE A 39 -26.39 -17.34 23.83
C PHE A 39 -25.53 -18.31 24.66
N LEU A 40 -25.99 -18.74 25.84
CA LEU A 40 -25.27 -19.75 26.66
C LEU A 40 -25.68 -21.19 26.36
N GLY A 41 -26.87 -21.46 25.82
CA GLY A 41 -27.42 -22.81 25.68
C GLY A 41 -27.47 -23.39 24.26
N GLY A 42 -27.35 -22.57 23.21
CA GLY A 42 -27.63 -23.01 21.83
C GLY A 42 -26.42 -23.23 20.90
N GLY A 43 -25.20 -22.85 21.32
CA GLY A 43 -24.06 -22.69 20.40
C GLY A 43 -22.98 -23.77 20.40
N LEU A 44 -23.11 -24.85 21.19
CA LEU A 44 -21.97 -25.73 21.51
C LEU A 44 -21.88 -27.05 20.75
N SER A 45 -22.69 -27.28 19.70
CA SER A 45 -22.66 -28.60 19.04
C SER A 45 -22.91 -28.59 17.53
N ARG A 46 -22.27 -27.68 16.77
CA ARG A 46 -21.96 -27.95 15.34
C ARG A 46 -20.94 -26.99 14.68
N CYS A 47 -19.73 -26.82 15.22
CA CYS A 47 -18.67 -26.07 14.50
C CYS A 47 -17.23 -26.51 14.88
N GLY A 48 -16.96 -27.81 14.93
CA GLY A 48 -15.62 -28.34 15.25
C GLY A 48 -14.56 -28.22 14.13
N GLY A 49 -14.91 -27.73 12.94
CA GLY A 49 -14.02 -27.70 11.76
C GLY A 49 -13.42 -26.34 11.40
N GLY A 50 -13.94 -25.24 11.95
CA GLY A 50 -13.51 -23.88 11.60
C GLY A 50 -12.21 -23.45 12.28
N SER A 51 -12.05 -23.76 13.57
CA SER A 51 -10.84 -23.39 14.33
C SER A 51 -9.60 -24.04 13.73
N ALA A 52 -9.62 -25.35 13.47
CA ALA A 52 -8.49 -26.07 12.90
C ALA A 52 -8.08 -25.60 11.48
N LYS A 53 -8.99 -24.94 10.74
CA LYS A 53 -8.70 -24.34 9.43
C LYS A 53 -8.15 -22.92 9.58
N LEU A 54 -8.65 -22.16 10.55
CA LEU A 54 -8.14 -20.83 10.91
C LEU A 54 -6.74 -20.92 11.54
N ASP A 55 -6.49 -21.92 12.38
CA ASP A 55 -5.19 -22.15 13.02
C ASP A 55 -4.13 -22.52 11.98
N ARG A 56 -4.44 -23.43 11.04
CA ARG A 56 -3.56 -23.72 9.90
C ARG A 56 -3.28 -22.50 9.02
N ARG A 57 -4.26 -21.60 8.87
CA ARG A 57 -4.10 -20.36 8.09
C ARG A 57 -3.24 -19.34 8.83
N ARG A 58 -3.36 -19.24 10.16
CA ARG A 58 -2.49 -18.43 11.03
C ARG A 58 -1.06 -18.93 11.02
N GLU A 59 -0.86 -20.24 11.15
CA GLU A 59 0.46 -20.86 11.06
C GLU A 59 1.12 -20.61 9.70
N HIS A 60 0.36 -20.70 8.60
CA HIS A 60 0.90 -20.39 7.27
C HIS A 60 1.32 -18.92 7.14
N LEU A 61 0.53 -18.01 7.71
CA LEU A 61 0.85 -16.58 7.72
C LEU A 61 2.04 -16.29 8.64
N GLN A 62 2.14 -16.95 9.80
CA GLN A 62 3.28 -16.85 10.70
C GLN A 62 4.55 -17.37 10.03
N ARG A 63 4.55 -18.57 9.45
CA ARG A 63 5.71 -19.09 8.70
C ARG A 63 6.10 -18.17 7.56
N ARG A 64 5.13 -17.59 6.85
CA ARG A 64 5.40 -16.62 5.79
C ARG A 64 5.99 -15.33 6.34
N GLN A 65 5.48 -14.83 7.47
CA GLN A 65 6.06 -13.66 8.16
C GLN A 65 7.46 -13.96 8.68
N GLU A 66 7.70 -15.12 9.27
CA GLU A 66 9.01 -15.58 9.74
C GLU A 66 9.98 -15.72 8.57
N HIS A 67 9.56 -16.30 7.45
CA HIS A 67 10.37 -16.34 6.23
C HIS A 67 10.69 -14.95 5.71
N LEU A 68 9.73 -14.02 5.71
CA LEU A 68 9.95 -12.63 5.29
C LEU A 68 10.85 -11.87 6.27
N ALA A 69 10.70 -12.11 7.58
CA ALA A 69 11.50 -11.51 8.63
C ALA A 69 12.92 -12.08 8.63
N ALA A 70 13.09 -13.38 8.42
CA ALA A 70 14.40 -13.99 8.19
C ALA A 70 15.00 -13.51 6.86
N GLN A 71 14.16 -13.24 5.86
CA GLN A 71 14.62 -12.61 4.63
C GLN A 71 15.13 -11.19 4.91
N GLN A 72 14.33 -10.35 5.54
CA GLN A 72 14.76 -9.01 5.94
C GLN A 72 15.96 -9.01 6.88
N ALA A 73 16.02 -9.92 7.84
CA ALA A 73 17.11 -10.02 8.80
C ALA A 73 18.41 -10.43 8.11
N HIS A 74 18.39 -11.42 7.19
CA HIS A 74 19.61 -11.73 6.45
C HIS A 74 20.04 -10.56 5.56
N TRP A 75 19.10 -9.85 4.92
CA TRP A 75 19.45 -8.64 4.17
C TRP A 75 20.04 -7.56 5.09
N GLN A 76 19.39 -7.24 6.21
CA GLN A 76 19.86 -6.24 7.18
C GLN A 76 21.22 -6.60 7.78
N GLN A 77 21.45 -7.88 8.09
CA GLN A 77 22.68 -8.35 8.71
C GLN A 77 23.84 -8.42 7.69
N ARG A 78 23.53 -8.66 6.42
CA ARG A 78 24.47 -8.70 5.29
C ARG A 78 24.80 -7.30 4.74
N TYR A 79 23.85 -6.37 4.86
CA TYR A 79 24.01 -4.94 4.58
C TYR A 79 24.27 -4.08 5.83
N ALA A 80 24.63 -4.69 6.97
CA ALA A 80 24.97 -3.98 8.22
C ALA A 80 26.28 -3.18 8.15
N ALA A 81 26.74 -2.85 6.94
CA ALA A 81 27.57 -1.67 6.74
C ALA A 81 26.84 -0.46 7.33
N PRO A 82 27.55 0.56 7.84
CA PRO A 82 26.89 1.80 8.22
C PRO A 82 26.07 2.24 7.00
N ALA A 83 24.74 2.37 7.18
CA ALA A 83 23.89 2.99 6.17
C ALA A 83 24.63 4.23 5.67
N PRO A 84 24.70 4.48 4.35
CA PRO A 84 25.40 5.65 3.84
C PRO A 84 24.92 6.84 4.66
N ARG A 85 25.82 7.41 5.47
CA ARG A 85 25.47 8.54 6.34
C ARG A 85 25.31 9.70 5.38
N VAL A 86 24.05 9.95 4.98
CA VAL A 86 23.68 11.11 4.20
C VAL A 86 23.84 12.30 5.13
N ASP A 87 24.96 12.99 4.96
CA ASP A 87 25.20 14.27 5.61
C ASP A 87 24.34 15.32 4.90
N LEU A 88 23.16 15.60 5.45
CA LEU A 88 22.23 16.62 4.95
C LEU A 88 22.81 18.05 5.03
N THR A 89 23.93 18.22 5.73
CA THR A 89 24.69 19.48 5.84
C THR A 89 25.82 19.59 4.83
N LYS A 90 26.02 18.57 3.98
CA LYS A 90 27.05 18.58 2.94
C LYS A 90 26.71 19.65 1.88
N PRO A 91 27.68 20.50 1.47
CA PRO A 91 27.46 21.41 0.35
C PRO A 91 27.09 20.62 -0.91
N ALA A 92 26.36 21.27 -1.83
CA ALA A 92 25.89 20.67 -3.07
C ALA A 92 26.97 19.77 -3.71
N PRO A 93 26.61 18.56 -4.19
CA PRO A 93 27.57 17.61 -4.73
C PRO A 93 28.50 18.30 -5.73
N VAL A 94 29.80 18.24 -5.48
CA VAL A 94 30.84 18.89 -6.30
C VAL A 94 30.81 18.40 -7.76
N GLU A 95 30.20 17.24 -8.01
CA GLU A 95 30.17 16.60 -9.31
C GLU A 95 28.80 15.97 -9.56
N SER A 96 28.16 16.36 -10.67
CA SER A 96 26.83 15.88 -11.06
C SER A 96 26.87 14.41 -11.50
N LEU A 97 25.71 13.74 -11.46
CA LEU A 97 25.55 12.39 -11.97
C LEU A 97 26.02 12.27 -13.43
N ALA A 98 25.66 13.24 -14.27
CA ALA A 98 26.07 13.31 -15.67
C ALA A 98 27.60 13.45 -15.85
N THR A 99 28.26 14.25 -15.00
CA THR A 99 29.71 14.42 -15.01
C THR A 99 30.42 13.12 -14.65
N LEU A 100 29.98 12.44 -13.59
CA LEU A 100 30.54 11.15 -13.17
C LEU A 100 30.34 10.06 -14.25
N ALA A 101 29.17 10.02 -14.88
CA ALA A 101 28.86 9.07 -15.95
C ALA A 101 29.74 9.27 -17.19
N ALA A 102 30.27 10.48 -17.42
CA ALA A 102 31.16 10.77 -18.55
C ALA A 102 32.55 10.14 -18.41
N SER A 103 32.95 9.72 -17.21
CA SER A 103 34.27 9.11 -16.95
C SER A 103 34.58 7.93 -17.87
N ALA A 104 35.82 7.84 -18.35
CA ALA A 104 36.28 6.77 -19.24
C ALA A 104 36.25 5.38 -18.57
N ARG A 105 36.24 5.33 -17.24
CA ARG A 105 36.16 4.08 -16.46
C ARG A 105 34.74 3.51 -16.35
N ILE A 106 33.72 4.26 -16.78
CA ILE A 106 32.32 3.82 -16.74
C ILE A 106 31.99 3.05 -18.02
N PRO A 107 31.59 1.76 -17.92
CA PRO A 107 31.10 0.98 -19.05
C PRO A 107 29.90 1.63 -19.76
N ALA A 108 29.69 1.31 -21.04
CA ALA A 108 28.68 1.95 -21.86
C ALA A 108 27.25 1.74 -21.33
N ASP A 109 26.94 0.54 -20.84
CA ASP A 109 25.63 0.16 -20.29
C ASP A 109 25.33 0.84 -18.95
N VAL A 110 26.34 1.03 -18.10
CA VAL A 110 26.23 1.79 -16.85
C VAL A 110 26.07 3.28 -17.14
N ARG A 111 26.80 3.81 -18.12
CA ARG A 111 26.70 5.21 -18.58
C ARG A 111 25.30 5.51 -19.09
N GLU A 112 24.73 4.65 -19.93
CA GLU A 112 23.38 4.82 -20.48
C GLU A 112 22.34 4.88 -19.36
N ARG A 113 22.42 3.97 -18.37
CA ARG A 113 21.52 3.95 -17.21
C ARG A 113 21.65 5.20 -16.35
N ALA A 114 22.87 5.65 -16.07
CA ALA A 114 23.09 6.87 -15.30
C ALA A 114 22.53 8.12 -16.01
N GLN A 115 22.73 8.22 -17.33
CA GLN A 115 22.15 9.31 -18.13
C GLN A 115 20.63 9.23 -18.24
N ARG A 116 20.06 8.02 -18.26
CA ARG A 116 18.62 7.82 -18.19
C ARG A 116 18.09 8.28 -16.82
N LEU A 117 18.73 7.86 -15.73
CA LEU A 117 18.35 8.24 -14.37
C LEU A 117 18.34 9.76 -14.20
N ASP A 118 19.38 10.45 -14.67
CA ASP A 118 19.45 11.91 -14.61
C ASP A 118 18.28 12.57 -15.37
N ARG A 119 17.99 12.13 -16.60
CA ARG A 119 16.85 12.65 -17.40
C ARG A 119 15.50 12.39 -16.74
N GLU A 120 15.28 11.19 -16.22
CA GLU A 120 14.04 10.81 -15.52
C GLU A 120 13.86 11.63 -14.24
N CYS A 121 14.93 11.88 -13.48
CA CYS A 121 14.89 12.75 -12.31
C CYS A 121 14.49 14.18 -12.68
N VAL A 122 15.13 14.77 -13.69
CA VAL A 122 14.79 16.14 -14.17
C VAL A 122 13.33 16.22 -14.63
N SER A 123 12.89 15.25 -15.43
CA SER A 123 11.50 15.20 -15.92
C SER A 123 10.51 15.06 -14.78
N THR A 124 10.78 14.15 -13.84
CA THR A 124 9.91 13.89 -12.69
C THR A 124 9.86 15.08 -11.75
N LEU A 125 11.00 15.71 -11.43
CA LEU A 125 11.04 16.90 -10.58
C LEU A 125 10.26 18.07 -11.18
N THR A 126 10.39 18.28 -12.49
CA THR A 126 9.61 19.30 -13.21
C THR A 126 8.12 19.03 -13.04
N TYR A 127 7.67 17.79 -13.34
CA TYR A 127 6.27 17.40 -13.19
C TYR A 127 5.75 17.57 -11.76
N LEU A 128 6.49 17.08 -10.76
CA LEU A 128 6.11 17.15 -9.35
C LEU A 128 5.94 18.60 -8.87
N ARG A 129 6.84 19.50 -9.29
CA ARG A 129 6.79 20.93 -8.93
C ARG A 129 5.60 21.63 -9.59
N GLU A 130 5.35 21.36 -10.87
CA GLU A 130 4.22 21.94 -11.61
C GLU A 130 2.86 21.49 -11.06
N HIS A 131 2.77 20.26 -10.54
CA HIS A 131 1.51 19.66 -10.05
C HIS A 131 1.34 19.75 -8.53
N GLY A 132 2.20 20.50 -7.84
CA GLY A 132 2.08 20.73 -6.40
C GLY A 132 2.20 19.45 -5.56
N ALA A 133 3.05 18.51 -5.97
CA ALA A 133 3.29 17.28 -5.22
C ALA A 133 3.84 17.57 -3.80
N PRO A 134 3.67 16.63 -2.84
CA PRO A 134 4.19 16.81 -1.48
C PRO A 134 5.70 17.11 -1.47
N ALA A 135 6.13 18.05 -0.62
CA ALA A 135 7.53 18.45 -0.52
C ALA A 135 8.47 17.27 -0.23
N ALA A 136 8.02 16.30 0.58
CA ALA A 136 8.77 15.07 0.87
C ALA A 136 9.07 14.28 -0.41
N GLN A 137 8.10 14.15 -1.31
CA GLN A 137 8.27 13.43 -2.57
C GLN A 137 9.22 14.16 -3.54
N VAL A 138 9.15 15.49 -3.58
CA VAL A 138 10.11 16.30 -4.38
C VAL A 138 11.53 16.11 -3.83
N PHE A 139 11.68 16.17 -2.50
CA PHE A 139 12.97 16.00 -1.84
C PHE A 139 13.57 14.61 -2.07
N GLU A 140 12.76 13.55 -2.02
CA GLU A 140 13.22 12.18 -2.29
C GLU A 140 13.81 12.01 -3.70
N VAL A 141 13.14 12.54 -4.72
CA VAL A 141 13.66 12.49 -6.11
C VAL A 141 14.91 13.37 -6.27
N GLU A 142 14.96 14.52 -5.60
CA GLU A 142 16.14 15.39 -5.58
C GLU A 142 17.35 14.67 -4.98
N GLN A 143 17.17 13.98 -3.85
CA GLN A 143 18.21 13.16 -3.22
C GLN A 143 18.69 12.01 -4.11
N ILE A 144 17.81 11.39 -4.90
CA ILE A 144 18.23 10.39 -5.89
C ILE A 144 19.21 11.01 -6.90
N GLN A 145 18.89 12.20 -7.40
CA GLN A 145 19.71 12.90 -8.39
C GLN A 145 21.03 13.43 -7.81
N THR A 146 20.99 14.03 -6.62
CA THR A 146 22.15 14.74 -6.04
C THR A 146 23.06 13.81 -5.25
N ASP A 147 22.51 12.82 -4.56
CA ASP A 147 23.25 12.06 -3.57
C ASP A 147 23.34 10.59 -3.93
N PHE A 148 22.22 9.88 -4.09
CA PHE A 148 22.25 8.42 -4.25
C PHE A 148 22.86 7.96 -5.57
N GLY A 149 22.44 8.53 -6.70
CA GLY A 149 22.99 8.21 -8.02
C GLY A 149 24.51 8.49 -8.09
N PRO A 150 24.95 9.73 -7.77
CA PRO A 150 26.37 10.07 -7.72
C PRO A 150 27.17 9.19 -6.76
N GLN A 151 26.63 8.86 -5.58
CA GLN A 151 27.32 8.01 -4.61
C GLN A 151 27.49 6.58 -5.11
N ALA A 152 26.51 6.02 -5.83
CA ALA A 152 26.63 4.71 -6.46
C ALA A 152 27.78 4.68 -7.48
N LEU A 153 27.85 5.68 -8.37
CA LEU A 153 28.95 5.80 -9.33
C LEU A 153 30.31 6.01 -8.66
N ARG A 154 30.39 6.84 -7.62
CA ARG A 154 31.63 7.03 -6.85
C ARG A 154 32.10 5.73 -6.21
N SER A 155 31.17 4.93 -5.67
CA SER A 155 31.48 3.65 -5.06
C SER A 155 32.01 2.65 -6.10
N TYR A 156 31.40 2.63 -7.28
CA TYR A 156 31.90 1.84 -8.41
C TYR A 156 33.30 2.30 -8.86
N LEU A 157 33.52 3.61 -9.00
CA LEU A 157 34.81 4.18 -9.40
C LEU A 157 35.90 4.00 -8.33
N ALA A 158 35.53 3.82 -7.05
CA ALA A 158 36.48 3.52 -5.97
C ALA A 158 37.05 2.10 -6.04
N LEU A 159 36.42 1.19 -6.78
CA LEU A 159 36.95 -0.14 -7.04
C LEU A 159 38.27 -0.04 -7.81
N ALA A 160 39.17 -1.00 -7.60
CA ALA A 160 40.43 -1.08 -8.34
C ALA A 160 40.15 -1.27 -9.85
N PRO A 161 40.94 -0.65 -10.74
CA PRO A 161 40.78 -0.85 -12.18
C PRO A 161 40.84 -2.33 -12.56
N GLY A 162 39.88 -2.80 -13.36
CA GLY A 162 39.80 -4.20 -13.82
C GLY A 162 39.20 -5.19 -12.83
N THR A 163 38.90 -4.79 -11.58
CA THR A 163 38.29 -5.70 -10.59
C THR A 163 36.76 -5.71 -10.63
N ALA A 164 36.15 -4.69 -11.25
CA ALA A 164 34.69 -4.52 -11.27
C ALA A 164 33.93 -5.69 -11.91
N ASP A 165 34.53 -6.36 -12.91
CA ASP A 165 33.91 -7.49 -13.63
C ASP A 165 34.42 -8.86 -13.14
N THR A 166 35.50 -8.89 -12.37
CA THR A 166 36.25 -10.12 -12.08
C THR A 166 36.23 -10.51 -10.61
N THR A 167 36.06 -9.52 -9.72
CA THR A 167 36.06 -9.74 -8.28
C THR A 167 34.65 -9.70 -7.76
N GLU A 168 34.25 -10.76 -7.07
CA GLU A 168 33.00 -10.78 -6.31
C GLU A 168 33.10 -9.77 -5.18
N VAL A 169 32.17 -8.82 -5.16
CA VAL A 169 32.09 -7.77 -4.12
C VAL A 169 31.08 -8.18 -3.06
N LEU A 170 29.94 -8.75 -3.49
CA LEU A 170 28.87 -9.14 -2.60
C LEU A 170 28.10 -10.33 -3.19
N ASP A 171 28.01 -11.42 -2.45
CA ASP A 171 27.07 -12.53 -2.71
C ASP A 171 27.23 -13.19 -4.08
N GLY A 172 28.47 -13.30 -4.55
CA GLY A 172 28.76 -13.80 -5.89
C GLY A 172 28.57 -12.75 -7.00
N LYS A 173 28.14 -11.54 -6.66
CA LYS A 173 27.95 -10.45 -7.62
C LYS A 173 29.21 -9.63 -7.79
N THR A 174 29.50 -9.31 -9.04
CA THR A 174 30.60 -8.42 -9.40
C THR A 174 30.23 -6.97 -9.12
N GLY A 175 31.23 -6.09 -9.04
CA GLY A 175 30.98 -4.64 -8.90
C GLY A 175 30.12 -4.06 -10.02
N HIS A 176 30.28 -4.58 -11.25
CA HIS A 176 29.47 -4.22 -12.41
C HIS A 176 27.99 -4.63 -12.25
N GLN A 177 27.73 -5.85 -11.80
CA GLN A 177 26.36 -6.30 -11.55
C GLN A 177 25.68 -5.46 -10.46
N LEU A 178 26.41 -5.13 -9.40
CA LEU A 178 25.87 -4.32 -8.31
C LEU A 178 25.52 -2.90 -8.74
N ILE A 179 26.36 -2.23 -9.54
CA ILE A 179 26.04 -0.87 -9.99
C ILE A 179 24.84 -0.85 -10.95
N VAL A 180 24.71 -1.88 -11.80
CA VAL A 180 23.55 -2.02 -12.69
C VAL A 180 22.28 -2.17 -11.86
N GLU A 181 22.27 -3.08 -10.88
CA GLU A 181 21.12 -3.28 -9.99
C GLU A 181 20.77 -2.03 -9.19
N GLN A 182 21.78 -1.30 -8.70
CA GLN A 182 21.56 -0.04 -7.97
C GLN A 182 20.92 1.03 -8.86
N LEU A 183 21.40 1.21 -10.09
CA LEU A 183 20.85 2.20 -11.01
C LEU A 183 19.43 1.83 -11.46
N ASP A 184 19.16 0.54 -11.70
CA ASP A 184 17.82 0.05 -12.05
C ASP A 184 16.85 0.25 -10.87
N LEU A 185 17.28 -0.01 -9.64
CA LEU A 185 16.48 0.27 -8.43
C LEU A 185 16.13 1.76 -8.30
N LEU A 186 17.10 2.65 -8.54
CA LEU A 186 16.86 4.10 -8.48
C LEU A 186 15.90 4.56 -9.59
N LEU A 187 16.01 4.00 -10.81
CA LEU A 187 15.09 4.27 -11.91
C LEU A 187 13.65 3.86 -11.56
N ASP A 188 13.48 2.66 -11.00
CA ASP A 188 12.18 2.15 -10.59
C ASP A 188 11.54 3.03 -9.51
N GLU A 189 12.33 3.53 -8.54
CA GLU A 189 11.83 4.40 -7.49
C GLU A 189 11.39 5.77 -8.04
N VAL A 190 12.18 6.38 -8.93
CA VAL A 190 11.79 7.65 -9.61
C VAL A 190 10.48 7.47 -10.37
N ALA A 191 10.34 6.38 -11.13
CA ALA A 191 9.10 6.06 -11.83
C ALA A 191 7.93 5.88 -10.83
N ALA A 192 8.16 5.23 -9.69
CA ALA A 192 7.14 5.06 -8.67
C ALA A 192 6.67 6.39 -8.07
N HIS A 193 7.57 7.37 -7.84
CA HIS A 193 7.16 8.72 -7.41
C HIS A 193 6.27 9.40 -8.45
N LEU A 194 6.64 9.33 -9.73
CA LEU A 194 5.82 9.90 -10.80
C LEU A 194 4.41 9.29 -10.83
N HIS A 195 4.32 7.95 -10.71
CA HIS A 195 3.04 7.25 -10.69
C HIS A 195 2.18 7.61 -9.47
N ARG A 196 2.80 7.76 -8.29
CA ARG A 196 2.12 8.22 -7.07
C ARG A 196 1.55 9.62 -7.27
N ALA A 197 2.32 10.54 -7.82
CA ALA A 197 1.88 11.92 -8.08
C ALA A 197 0.72 11.99 -9.07
N ALA A 198 0.81 11.24 -10.18
CA ALA A 198 -0.27 11.19 -11.17
C ALA A 198 -1.60 10.66 -10.60
N ARG A 199 -1.53 9.69 -9.66
CA ARG A 199 -2.73 9.21 -8.95
C ARG A 199 -3.34 10.28 -8.05
N PHE A 200 -2.54 11.00 -7.26
CA PHE A 200 -3.05 12.09 -6.42
C PHE A 200 -3.80 13.16 -7.24
N GLY A 201 -3.27 13.54 -8.40
CA GLY A 201 -3.96 14.46 -9.30
C GLY A 201 -5.30 13.91 -9.82
N SER A 202 -5.36 12.61 -10.13
CA SER A 202 -6.57 11.93 -10.58
C SER A 202 -7.65 11.87 -9.48
N ASP A 203 -7.24 11.57 -8.25
CA ASP A 203 -8.15 11.50 -7.10
C ASP A 203 -8.73 12.88 -6.76
N ALA A 204 -7.91 13.94 -6.83
CA ALA A 204 -8.36 15.32 -6.65
C ALA A 204 -9.38 15.75 -7.71
N LEU A 205 -9.15 15.39 -8.98
CA LEU A 205 -10.10 15.65 -10.07
C LEU A 205 -11.43 14.92 -9.84
N LEU A 206 -11.38 13.65 -9.44
CA LEU A 206 -12.58 12.86 -9.17
C LEU A 206 -13.37 13.41 -7.99
N ALA A 207 -12.68 13.84 -6.92
CA ALA A 207 -13.31 14.49 -5.77
C ALA A 207 -14.01 15.79 -6.19
N ASN A 208 -13.35 16.62 -7.00
CA ASN A 208 -13.94 17.86 -7.52
C ASN A 208 -15.15 17.58 -8.41
N HIS A 209 -15.08 16.59 -9.30
CA HIS A 209 -16.21 16.20 -10.15
C HIS A 209 -17.43 15.76 -9.33
N ARG A 210 -17.23 14.95 -8.29
CA ARG A 210 -18.30 14.54 -7.36
C ARG A 210 -18.90 15.74 -6.66
N PHE A 211 -18.06 16.62 -6.11
CA PHE A 211 -18.53 17.85 -5.46
C PHE A 211 -19.39 18.71 -6.39
N LEU A 212 -18.92 18.96 -7.63
CA LEU A 212 -19.68 19.74 -8.61
C LEU A 212 -21.00 19.07 -8.99
N THR A 213 -21.00 17.74 -9.13
CA THR A 213 -22.23 16.98 -9.45
C THR A 213 -23.22 17.01 -8.29
N ASP A 214 -22.76 16.89 -7.04
CA ASP A 214 -23.64 16.98 -5.87
C ASP A 214 -24.21 18.40 -5.69
N LYS A 215 -23.43 19.44 -6.04
CA LYS A 215 -23.84 20.84 -5.89
C LYS A 215 -24.76 21.36 -7.00
N PHE A 216 -24.56 20.89 -8.23
CA PHE A 216 -25.21 21.46 -9.43
C PHE A 216 -25.85 20.40 -10.34
N GLY A 217 -25.87 19.14 -9.91
CA GLY A 217 -26.44 18.05 -10.70
C GLY A 217 -27.98 18.06 -10.71
N PRO A 218 -28.60 17.51 -11.76
CA PRO A 218 -30.04 17.40 -11.89
C PRO A 218 -30.60 16.44 -10.83
N GLY A 219 -30.96 17.01 -9.68
CA GLY A 219 -31.39 16.31 -8.48
C GLY A 219 -31.33 17.18 -7.21
N GLY A 220 -30.47 18.21 -7.19
CA GLY A 220 -30.40 19.20 -6.10
C GLY A 220 -31.47 20.29 -6.15
N ASP A 221 -32.16 20.43 -7.28
CA ASP A 221 -33.04 21.57 -7.58
C ASP A 221 -34.53 21.28 -7.28
N SER A 222 -34.86 20.07 -6.81
CA SER A 222 -36.26 19.67 -6.55
C SER A 222 -36.79 20.09 -5.18
N GLU A 223 -35.99 20.78 -4.35
CA GLU A 223 -36.38 21.20 -2.98
C GLU A 223 -36.42 22.73 -2.80
N LEU A 224 -36.78 23.47 -3.85
CA LEU A 224 -37.19 24.87 -3.78
C LEU A 224 -38.55 25.05 -4.47
N THR A 225 -39.59 24.45 -3.87
CA THR A 225 -40.98 24.82 -4.13
C THR A 225 -41.65 25.05 -2.79
N ILE A 226 -41.54 26.28 -2.28
CA ILE A 226 -42.45 26.88 -1.28
C ILE A 226 -42.69 28.32 -1.72
#